data_AF-A0A821GM14-F1
#
_entry.id   AF-A0A821GM14-F1
#
_cell.length_a   1.000
_cell.length_b   1.000
_cell.length_c   1.000
_cell.angle_alpha   90.00
_cell.angle_beta   90.00
_cell.angle_gamma   90.00
#
_symmetry.space_group_name_H-M   'P 1'
#
loop_
_entity.id
_entity.type
_entity.pdbx_description
1 polymer ?
#
loop_
_entity_poly.entity_id
_entity_poly.type
_entity_poly.pdbx_seq_one_letter_code
_entity_poly.pdbx_strand_id
1 'polypeptide(L)'
;MISSRFYEYIDRESIDSDLICLLCHNPFIDPIVTQCGDTYCRRCIEKDIGNGSHCPSQSCNQLLSTDHLTPNPPPRLVVSMLDKLKVRCQLCEKTNINRGTFDEHINTSCSEHQIDCPGKNIGCQWYGSRNEHDEHTKTCLFEKLRPMVDILYRVIENQ
;
A
#
# COMPACT_ATOMS: atom_id res chain seq x y z
N MET A 1 -4.18 3.12 -0.11
CA MET A 1 -2.95 2.41 0.30
C MET A 1 -3.08 2.02 1.77
N ILE A 2 -3.42 0.77 2.05
CA ILE A 2 -3.59 0.25 3.43
C ILE A 2 -2.26 -0.28 3.99
N SER A 3 -1.25 -0.53 3.15
CA SER A 3 -0.10 -1.37 3.55
C SER A 3 1.11 -0.64 4.15
N SER A 4 1.19 0.69 4.10
CA SER A 4 2.35 1.41 4.69
C SER A 4 2.45 1.29 6.22
N ARG A 5 1.42 0.74 6.87
CA ARG A 5 1.34 0.53 8.32
C ARG A 5 1.79 -0.86 8.77
N PHE A 6 1.99 -1.79 7.84
CA PHE A 6 2.31 -3.19 8.17
C PHE A 6 3.77 -3.54 7.92
N TYR A 7 4.62 -2.54 7.65
CA TYR A 7 6.04 -2.76 7.46
C TYR A 7 6.88 -1.73 8.18
N GLU A 8 8.14 -2.10 8.39
CA GLU A 8 9.21 -1.20 8.80
C GLU A 8 10.41 -1.34 7.86
N TYR A 9 11.22 -0.28 7.74
CA TYR A 9 12.46 -0.33 6.97
C TYR A 9 13.54 -1.03 7.76
N ILE A 10 14.23 -1.99 7.13
CA ILE A 10 15.27 -2.81 7.80
C ILE A 10 16.50 -1.98 8.12
N ASP A 11 16.88 -1.08 7.22
CA ASP A 11 18.08 -0.27 7.35
C ASP A 11 17.73 1.18 7.01
N ARG A 12 17.12 1.87 7.98
CA ARG A 12 16.64 3.24 7.79
C ARG A 12 17.79 4.23 7.65
N GLU A 13 18.92 3.94 8.29
CA GLU A 13 20.10 4.81 8.31
C GLU A 13 20.85 4.81 6.98
N SER A 14 20.77 3.73 6.20
CA SER A 14 21.35 3.69 4.84
C SER A 14 20.44 4.25 3.75
N ILE A 15 19.22 4.68 4.09
CA ILE A 15 18.34 5.30 3.10
C ILE A 15 18.87 6.68 2.76
N ASP A 16 19.10 6.89 1.47
CA ASP A 16 19.52 8.18 0.92
C ASP A 16 18.58 9.31 1.37
N SER A 17 19.15 10.39 1.91
CA SER A 17 18.41 11.56 2.37
C SER A 17 17.57 12.20 1.28
N ASP A 18 17.98 12.07 0.01
CA ASP A 18 17.26 12.61 -1.15
C ASP A 18 15.94 11.86 -1.41
N LEU A 19 15.71 10.72 -0.75
CA LEU A 19 14.46 9.96 -0.79
C LEU A 19 13.53 10.24 0.39
N ILE A 20 13.91 11.17 1.28
CA ILE A 20 13.20 11.46 2.53
C ILE A 20 12.37 12.74 2.39
N CYS A 21 11.13 12.68 2.85
CA CYS A 21 10.24 13.83 2.90
C CYS A 21 10.60 14.77 4.06
N LEU A 22 10.81 16.06 3.78
CA LEU A 22 11.11 17.09 4.78
C LEU A 22 9.98 17.35 5.79
N LEU A 23 8.74 16.99 5.45
CA LEU A 23 7.58 17.21 6.33
C LEU A 23 7.37 16.07 7.34
N CYS A 24 7.53 14.82 6.90
CA CYS A 24 7.30 13.65 7.75
C CYS A 24 8.56 12.88 8.15
N HIS A 25 9.73 13.25 7.62
CA HIS A 25 11.02 12.63 7.89
C HIS A 25 11.04 11.11 7.64
N ASN A 26 10.25 10.65 6.67
CA ASN A 26 10.18 9.26 6.22
C ASN A 26 10.41 9.19 4.70
N PRO A 27 10.83 8.03 4.17
CA PRO A 27 10.92 7.84 2.73
C PRO A 27 9.59 8.15 2.04
N PHE A 28 9.63 8.79 0.88
CA PHE A 28 8.43 9.32 0.23
C PHE A 28 7.33 8.28 0.01
N ILE A 29 6.09 8.62 0.36
CA ILE A 29 4.87 7.85 0.06
C ILE A 29 4.03 8.67 -0.91
N ASP A 30 3.74 8.11 -2.09
CA ASP A 30 3.04 8.80 -3.18
C ASP A 30 3.63 10.20 -3.43
N PRO A 31 4.93 10.28 -3.80
CA PRO A 31 5.61 11.55 -3.96
C PRO A 31 4.99 12.42 -5.05
N ILE A 32 4.94 13.73 -4.80
CA ILE A 32 4.62 14.77 -5.78
C ILE A 32 5.77 15.76 -5.83
N VAL A 33 6.12 16.18 -7.04
CA VAL A 33 7.04 17.27 -7.32
C VAL A 33 6.24 18.57 -7.39
N THR A 34 6.62 19.57 -6.59
CA THR A 34 5.99 20.89 -6.63
C THR A 34 6.50 21.70 -7.83
N GLN A 35 5.85 22.81 -8.15
CA GLN A 35 6.28 23.71 -9.22
C GLN A 35 7.67 24.31 -9.02
N CYS A 36 8.18 24.36 -7.78
CA CYS A 36 9.56 24.80 -7.49
C CYS A 36 10.59 23.66 -7.60
N GLY A 37 10.15 22.43 -7.86
CA GLY A 37 11.01 21.25 -8.05
C GLY A 37 11.22 20.41 -6.79
N ASP A 38 10.79 20.89 -5.61
CA ASP A 38 10.87 20.13 -4.36
C ASP A 38 9.91 18.92 -4.38
N THR A 39 10.28 17.84 -3.69
CA THR A 39 9.47 16.62 -3.62
C THR A 39 8.96 16.38 -2.20
N TYR A 40 7.68 16.03 -2.07
CA TYR A 40 7.04 15.70 -0.80
C TYR A 40 6.10 14.51 -0.96
N CYS A 41 5.75 13.83 0.13
CA CYS A 41 4.61 12.91 0.10
C CYS A 41 3.33 13.71 -0.22
N ARG A 42 2.48 13.22 -1.13
CA ARG A 42 1.19 13.86 -1.50
C ARG A 42 0.43 14.37 -0.28
N ARG A 43 0.14 13.46 0.65
CA ARG A 43 -0.64 13.76 1.86
C ARG A 43 0.03 14.75 2.80
N CYS A 44 1.37 14.83 2.78
CA CYS A 44 2.11 15.75 3.62
C CYS A 44 1.97 17.17 3.08
N ILE A 45 2.25 17.37 1.80
CA ILE A 45 2.22 18.72 1.21
C ILE A 45 0.78 19.24 1.09
N GLU A 46 -0.20 18.39 0.74
CA GLU A 46 -1.61 18.78 0.71
C GLU A 46 -2.11 19.27 2.08
N LYS A 47 -1.66 18.62 3.17
CA LYS A 47 -2.01 19.02 4.54
C LYS A 47 -1.32 20.32 4.95
N ASP A 48 -0.07 20.52 4.54
CA ASP A 48 0.72 21.68 4.92
C ASP A 48 0.24 22.95 4.23
N ILE A 49 -0.01 22.89 2.91
CA ILE A 49 -0.38 24.08 2.14
C ILE A 49 -1.87 24.39 2.17
N GLY A 50 -2.75 23.39 2.37
CA GLY A 50 -4.20 23.58 2.42
C GLY A 50 -4.75 24.34 1.20
N ASN A 51 -5.25 25.56 1.40
CA ASN A 51 -5.76 26.44 0.34
C ASN A 51 -4.70 27.40 -0.24
N GLY A 52 -3.45 27.31 0.21
CA GLY A 52 -2.32 28.09 -0.27
C GLY A 52 -1.35 28.49 0.84
N SER A 53 -0.07 28.17 0.68
CA SER A 53 1.01 28.58 1.58
C SER A 53 2.36 28.64 0.84
N HIS A 54 3.41 29.14 1.50
CA HIS A 54 4.76 29.11 0.94
C HIS A 54 5.34 27.70 1.00
N CYS A 55 6.25 27.40 0.06
CA CYS A 55 7.00 26.14 0.04
C CYS A 55 7.62 25.86 1.42
N PRO A 56 7.49 24.63 1.98
CA PRO A 56 8.09 24.28 3.27
C PRO A 56 9.62 24.28 3.28
N SER A 57 10.25 24.19 2.10
CA SER A 57 11.69 24.20 1.95
C SER A 57 12.27 25.54 2.41
N GLN A 58 13.24 25.52 3.33
CA GLN A 58 13.85 26.73 3.88
C GLN A 58 14.63 27.55 2.83
N SER A 59 15.00 26.93 1.71
CA SER A 59 15.69 27.58 0.59
C SER A 59 14.73 28.09 -0.50
N CYS A 60 13.42 27.94 -0.31
CA CYS A 60 12.39 28.32 -1.28
C CYS A 60 11.35 29.23 -0.62
N ASN A 61 10.90 30.26 -1.32
CA ASN A 61 9.80 31.13 -0.87
C ASN A 61 8.66 31.20 -1.90
N GLN A 62 8.52 30.14 -2.72
CA GLN A 62 7.49 30.08 -3.74
C GLN A 62 6.12 29.83 -3.11
N LEU A 63 5.09 30.57 -3.53
CA LEU A 63 3.71 30.28 -3.14
C LEU A 63 3.21 29.04 -3.88
N LEU A 64 2.68 28.08 -3.12
CA LEU A 64 2.10 26.83 -3.60
C LEU A 64 0.59 26.81 -3.33
N SER A 65 -0.16 26.18 -4.21
CA SER A 65 -1.59 25.87 -4.04
C SER A 65 -1.84 24.41 -4.39
N THR A 66 -2.85 23.80 -3.76
CA THR A 66 -3.29 22.43 -4.05
C THR A 66 -3.75 22.27 -5.50
N ASP A 67 -4.26 23.33 -6.13
CA ASP A 67 -4.62 23.35 -7.55
C ASP A 67 -3.42 23.10 -8.48
N HIS A 68 -2.19 23.39 -8.02
CA HIS A 68 -0.96 23.17 -8.78
C HIS A 68 -0.26 21.85 -8.42
N LEU A 69 -0.82 21.05 -7.50
CA LEU A 69 -0.32 19.73 -7.12
C LEU A 69 -0.93 18.58 -7.96
N THR A 70 -1.71 18.88 -9.01
CA THR A 70 -2.21 17.88 -9.98
C THR A 70 -1.08 16.95 -10.43
N PRO A 71 -1.35 15.67 -10.76
CA PRO A 71 -0.37 14.59 -10.58
C PRO A 71 0.93 14.89 -11.34
N ASN A 72 1.89 15.44 -10.59
CA ASN A 72 3.24 15.75 -11.04
C ASN A 72 4.18 14.75 -10.34
N PRO A 73 4.21 13.49 -10.80
CA PRO A 73 5.03 12.46 -10.19
C PRO A 73 6.51 12.77 -10.39
N PRO A 74 7.39 12.32 -9.48
CA PRO A 74 8.81 12.44 -9.69
C PRO A 74 9.28 11.56 -10.86
N PRO A 75 10.51 11.78 -11.35
CA PRO A 75 11.12 10.90 -12.34
C PRO A 75 11.05 9.43 -11.93
N ARG A 76 10.83 8.52 -12.89
CA ARG A 76 10.68 7.07 -12.61
C ARG A 76 11.87 6.47 -11.86
N LEU A 77 13.05 7.07 -11.98
CA LEU A 77 14.24 6.67 -11.23
C LEU A 77 14.02 6.80 -9.71
N VAL A 78 13.45 7.92 -9.25
CA VAL A 78 13.15 8.15 -7.83
C VAL A 78 12.16 7.10 -7.31
N VAL A 79 11.10 6.83 -8.07
CA VAL A 79 10.12 5.77 -7.74
C VAL A 79 10.81 4.41 -7.69
N SER A 80 11.67 4.09 -8.66
CA SER A 80 12.41 2.82 -8.68
C SER A 80 13.37 2.68 -7.49
N MET A 81 14.03 3.76 -7.07
CA MET A 81 14.88 3.76 -5.89
C MET A 81 14.07 3.51 -4.61
N LEU A 82 12.92 4.18 -4.47
CA LEU A 82 11.97 3.97 -3.38
C LEU A 82 11.44 2.53 -3.32
N ASP A 83 11.12 1.93 -4.47
CA ASP A 83 10.57 0.57 -4.56
C ASP A 83 11.58 -0.51 -4.17
N LYS A 84 12.88 -0.24 -4.37
CA LYS A 84 13.98 -1.15 -4.02
C LYS A 84 14.33 -1.17 -2.54
N LEU A 85 13.84 -0.19 -1.76
CA LEU A 85 14.04 -0.15 -0.32
C LEU A 85 13.54 -1.46 0.32
N LYS A 86 14.32 -1.99 1.27
CA LYS A 86 14.02 -3.26 1.92
C LYS A 86 13.22 -3.05 3.20
N VAL A 87 12.14 -3.81 3.32
CA VAL A 87 11.24 -3.75 4.47
C VAL A 87 11.05 -5.11 5.14
N ARG A 88 10.72 -5.06 6.43
CA ARG A 88 10.26 -6.19 7.24
C ARG A 88 8.76 -6.08 7.42
N CYS A 89 8.05 -7.17 7.16
CA CYS A 89 6.63 -7.29 7.47
C CYS A 89 6.44 -7.36 9.00
N GLN A 90 5.57 -6.51 9.56
CA GLN A 90 5.25 -6.50 10.98
C GLN A 90 4.22 -7.56 11.38
N LEU A 91 3.57 -8.20 10.40
CA LEU A 91 2.59 -9.25 10.66
C LEU A 91 3.25 -10.63 10.75
N CYS A 92 4.04 -11.00 9.72
CA CYS A 92 4.66 -12.33 9.61
C CYS A 92 6.18 -12.34 9.75
N GLU A 93 6.77 -11.20 10.14
CA GLU A 93 8.22 -11.01 10.36
C GLU A 93 9.14 -11.22 9.15
N LYS A 94 8.59 -11.59 7.98
CA LYS A 94 9.36 -11.78 6.75
C LYS A 94 10.12 -10.51 6.38
N THR A 95 11.43 -10.66 6.16
CA THR A 95 12.36 -9.59 5.83
C THR A 95 12.71 -9.54 4.34
N ASN A 96 13.50 -8.55 3.94
CA ASN A 96 14.06 -8.39 2.59
C ASN A 96 13.02 -8.24 1.47
N ILE A 97 11.80 -7.85 1.82
CA ILE A 97 10.73 -7.56 0.87
C ILE A 97 11.03 -6.20 0.24
N ASN A 98 10.90 -6.09 -1.09
CA ASN A 98 10.96 -4.80 -1.74
C ASN A 98 9.72 -4.00 -1.34
N ARG A 99 9.91 -2.75 -0.92
CA ARG A 99 8.82 -1.84 -0.57
C ARG A 99 7.76 -1.78 -1.69
N GLY A 100 8.20 -1.70 -2.95
CA GLY A 100 7.30 -1.61 -4.11
C GLY A 100 6.43 -2.86 -4.33
N THR A 101 6.82 -4.02 -3.79
CA THR A 101 6.07 -5.29 -3.90
C THR A 101 5.43 -5.70 -2.56
N PHE A 102 5.42 -4.81 -1.57
CA PHE A 102 4.89 -5.15 -0.25
C PHE A 102 3.37 -5.36 -0.26
N ASP A 103 2.64 -4.61 -1.08
CA ASP A 103 1.20 -4.83 -1.30
C ASP A 103 0.91 -6.24 -1.84
N GLU A 104 1.72 -6.71 -2.79
CA GLU A 104 1.61 -8.08 -3.30
C GLU A 104 1.83 -9.09 -2.17
N HIS A 105 2.87 -8.88 -1.35
CA HIS A 105 3.13 -9.74 -0.20
C HIS A 105 1.91 -9.86 0.72
N ILE A 106 1.33 -8.74 1.16
CA ILE A 106 0.16 -8.71 2.05
C ILE A 106 -1.01 -9.48 1.45
N ASN A 107 -1.30 -9.23 0.18
CA ASN A 107 -2.48 -9.77 -0.48
C ASN A 107 -2.35 -11.24 -0.89
N THR A 108 -1.14 -11.75 -1.14
CA THR A 108 -0.95 -13.09 -1.73
C THR A 108 -0.19 -14.08 -0.85
N SER A 109 0.74 -13.62 0.00
CA SER A 109 1.73 -14.51 0.62
C SER A 109 1.97 -14.28 2.11
N CYS A 110 1.42 -13.23 2.72
CA CYS A 110 1.54 -13.00 4.15
C CYS A 110 0.65 -13.99 4.92
N SER A 111 1.28 -14.83 5.75
CA SER A 111 0.62 -15.87 6.56
C SER A 111 -0.30 -15.30 7.64
N GLU A 112 0.12 -14.20 8.25
CA GLU A 112 -0.58 -13.56 9.37
C GLU A 112 -1.59 -12.50 8.93
N HIS A 113 -1.69 -12.22 7.62
CA HIS A 113 -2.68 -11.29 7.11
C HIS A 113 -4.09 -11.87 7.29
N GLN A 114 -4.99 -11.06 7.85
CA GLN A 114 -6.37 -11.46 8.09
C GLN A 114 -7.16 -11.42 6.78
N ILE A 115 -7.83 -12.51 6.46
CA ILE A 115 -8.62 -12.67 5.25
C ILE A 115 -10.01 -13.23 5.55
N ASP A 116 -10.96 -12.88 4.70
CA ASP A 116 -12.25 -13.55 4.64
C ASP A 116 -12.12 -14.88 3.88
N CYS A 117 -12.89 -15.89 4.27
CA CYS A 117 -13.06 -17.10 3.46
C CYS A 117 -13.69 -16.72 2.09
N PRO A 118 -13.21 -17.24 0.95
CA PRO A 118 -13.81 -16.93 -0.36
C PRO A 118 -15.30 -17.27 -0.41
N GLY A 119 -15.72 -18.31 0.32
CA GLY A 119 -17.11 -18.72 0.51
C GLY A 119 -17.99 -17.71 1.26
N LYS A 120 -17.46 -16.57 1.72
CA LYS A 120 -18.25 -15.45 2.26
C LYS A 120 -19.29 -14.94 1.28
N ASN A 121 -19.01 -15.02 -0.02
CA ASN A 121 -19.97 -14.67 -1.07
C ASN A 121 -21.23 -15.56 -1.10
N ILE A 122 -21.17 -16.76 -0.50
CA ILE A 122 -22.27 -17.73 -0.47
C ILE A 122 -22.66 -18.10 0.97
N GLY A 123 -22.15 -17.38 1.98
CA GLY A 123 -22.62 -17.45 3.37
C GLY A 123 -21.60 -17.91 4.41
N CYS A 124 -20.34 -18.21 4.04
CA CYS A 124 -19.32 -18.53 5.04
C CYS A 124 -18.99 -17.30 5.90
N GLN A 125 -19.01 -17.46 7.23
CA GLN A 125 -18.72 -16.36 8.17
C GLN A 125 -17.29 -16.39 8.70
N TRP A 126 -16.46 -17.31 8.22
CA TRP A 126 -15.10 -17.46 8.70
C TRP A 126 -14.23 -16.26 8.29
N TYR A 127 -13.44 -15.79 9.26
CA TYR A 127 -12.46 -14.72 9.14
C TYR A 127 -11.31 -15.05 10.09
N GLY A 128 -10.08 -14.93 9.60
CA GLY A 128 -8.88 -15.28 10.37
C GLY A 128 -7.61 -15.04 9.57
N SER A 129 -6.46 -15.45 10.11
CA SER A 129 -5.19 -15.36 9.39
C SER A 129 -5.16 -16.29 8.17
N ARG A 130 -4.37 -15.96 7.16
CA ARG A 130 -4.17 -16.84 5.99
C ARG A 130 -3.68 -18.23 6.39
N ASN A 131 -2.83 -18.34 7.42
CA ASN A 131 -2.37 -19.62 7.94
C ASN A 131 -3.53 -20.47 8.52
N GLU A 132 -4.46 -19.85 9.25
CA GLU A 132 -5.65 -20.53 9.76
C GLU A 132 -6.66 -20.86 8.64
N HIS A 133 -6.71 -20.04 7.59
CA HIS A 133 -7.57 -20.27 6.43
C HIS A 133 -7.30 -21.61 5.75
N ASP A 134 -6.02 -22.02 5.64
CA ASP A 134 -5.65 -23.29 5.02
C ASP A 134 -6.21 -24.49 5.79
N GLU A 135 -6.29 -24.41 7.11
CA GLU A 135 -6.95 -25.42 7.94
C GLU A 135 -8.48 -25.34 7.84
N HIS A 136 -9.03 -24.13 7.87
CA HIS A 136 -10.46 -23.89 7.69
C HIS A 136 -10.98 -24.47 6.36
N THR A 137 -10.24 -24.27 5.26
CA THR A 137 -10.65 -24.69 3.91
C THR A 137 -10.92 -26.20 3.82
N LYS A 138 -10.23 -27.02 4.62
CA LYS A 138 -10.43 -28.48 4.68
C LYS A 138 -11.82 -28.85 5.21
N THR A 139 -12.39 -28.03 6.08
CA THR A 139 -13.67 -28.26 6.76
C THR A 139 -14.80 -27.35 6.27
N CYS A 140 -14.50 -26.30 5.51
CA CYS A 140 -15.47 -25.34 5.00
C CYS A 140 -16.48 -25.99 4.04
N LEU A 141 -17.75 -26.06 4.47
CA LEU A 141 -18.85 -26.59 3.65
C LEU A 141 -19.13 -25.68 2.43
N PHE A 142 -19.01 -24.36 2.61
CA PHE A 142 -19.29 -23.39 1.54
C PHE A 142 -18.28 -23.51 0.39
N GLU A 143 -16.97 -23.63 0.68
CA GLU A 143 -15.97 -23.89 -0.35
C GLU A 143 -16.24 -25.20 -1.11
N LYS A 144 -16.66 -26.26 -0.40
CA LYS A 144 -17.03 -27.53 -1.03
C LYS A 144 -18.28 -27.41 -1.91
N LEU A 145 -19.22 -26.52 -1.56
CA LEU A 145 -20.43 -26.26 -2.34
C LEU A 145 -20.18 -25.32 -3.54
N ARG A 146 -19.08 -24.57 -3.54
CA ARG A 146 -18.77 -23.54 -4.54
C ARG A 146 -18.89 -24.03 -5.99
N PRO A 147 -18.36 -25.20 -6.39
CA PRO A 147 -18.50 -25.70 -7.76
C PRO A 147 -19.97 -25.87 -8.19
N MET A 148 -20.84 -26.30 -7.26
CA MET A 148 -22.27 -26.47 -7.54
C MET A 148 -22.97 -25.12 -7.67
N VAL A 149 -22.64 -24.16 -6.80
CA VAL A 149 -23.18 -22.81 -6.85
C VAL A 149 -22.76 -22.10 -8.14
N ASP A 150 -21.50 -22.24 -8.57
CA ASP A 150 -20.98 -21.68 -9.81
C ASP A 150 -21.72 -22.24 -11.05
N ILE A 151 -22.08 -23.53 -11.04
CA ILE A 151 -22.91 -24.15 -12.10
C ILE A 151 -24.31 -23.52 -12.11
N LEU A 152 -24.95 -23.37 -10.95
CA LEU A 152 -26.29 -22.79 -10.85
C LEU A 152 -26.32 -21.33 -11.36
N TYR A 153 -25.32 -20.51 -10.99
CA TYR A 153 -25.22 -19.14 -11.49
C TYR A 153 -25.14 -19.10 -13.02
N ARG A 154 -24.32 -19.95 -13.64
CA ARG A 154 -24.24 -20.03 -15.12
C ARG A 154 -25.56 -20.41 -15.77
N VAL A 155 -26.36 -21.28 -15.15
CA VAL A 155 -27.68 -21.64 -15.69
C VAL A 155 -28.64 -20.45 -15.60
N ILE A 156 -28.60 -19.69 -14.51
CA ILE A 156 -29.46 -18.52 -14.31
C ILE A 156 -29.09 -17.38 -15.27
N GLU A 157 -27.79 -17.12 -15.48
CA GLU A 157 -27.32 -16.02 -16.34
C GLU A 157 -27.49 -16.29 -17.84
N ASN A 158 -27.63 -17.56 -18.25
CA ASN A 158 -27.86 -17.94 -19.65
C ASN A 158 -29.36 -18.12 -19.99
N GLN A 159 -30.26 -17.61 -19.14
CA GLN A 159 -31.70 -17.48 -19.40
C GLN A 159 -32.07 -16.01 -19.65
#